data_AF-A0A9W9CVU6-F1
#
_entry.id   AF-A0A9W9CVU6-F1
#
_cell.length_a   1.000
_cell.length_b   1.000
_cell.length_c   1.000
_cell.angle_alpha   90.00
_cell.angle_beta   90.00
_cell.angle_gamma   90.00
#
_symmetry.space_group_name_H-M   'P 1'
#
loop_
_entity.id
_entity.type
_entity.pdbx_description
1 polymer ?
#
loop_
_entity_poly.entity_id
_entity_poly.type
_entity_poly.pdbx_seq_one_letter_code
_entity_poly.pdbx_strand_id
1 'polypeptide(L)'
;MPFSALQIEAGVISLRGLERRIMRAILYLESILLRPVPTGKAMTVNIPHTDVFPELGDDSLKALGVIAELVAVDWVVSLGDLMRADSLTQAAQAMTCSNAGAFVDVPSFSLTPSDFTLDVDQYEDVYLATELQCGIISAHATIGGHVYTCTFFVDAQNIDWNKLQVAFQKVFDENSIYRSVFIPSAAGHA
;
A
#
# COMPACT_ATOMS: atom_id res chain seq x y z
N MET A 1 0.43 -56.99 8.87
CA MET A 1 -0.20 -56.14 7.85
C MET A 1 0.33 -54.72 8.05
N PRO A 2 1.16 -54.18 7.15
CA PRO A 2 1.79 -52.88 7.32
C PRO A 2 0.95 -51.73 6.75
N PHE A 3 1.12 -50.57 7.39
CA PHE A 3 0.93 -49.17 6.96
C PHE A 3 0.27 -48.87 5.60
N SER A 4 -0.81 -48.08 5.64
CA SER A 4 -1.22 -47.18 4.55
C SER A 4 -1.17 -45.73 5.04
N ALA A 5 -0.44 -44.92 4.27
CA ALA A 5 0.07 -43.61 4.61
C ALA A 5 -0.94 -42.48 4.41
N LEU A 6 -0.74 -41.43 5.22
CA LEU A 6 -1.17 -40.06 4.97
C LEU A 6 -0.88 -39.64 3.53
N GLN A 7 -1.92 -39.26 2.79
CA GLN A 7 -1.80 -38.59 1.51
C GLN A 7 -2.06 -37.10 1.73
N ILE A 8 -1.00 -36.38 2.12
CA ILE A 8 -0.92 -34.92 1.98
C ILE A 8 -0.15 -34.72 0.67
N GLU A 9 -0.87 -34.52 -0.43
CA GLU A 9 -0.26 -34.08 -1.69
C GLU A 9 0.15 -32.61 -1.57
N ALA A 10 1.36 -32.40 -1.05
CA ALA A 10 2.10 -31.16 -1.29
C ALA A 10 2.51 -31.14 -2.78
N GLY A 11 1.99 -30.15 -3.50
CA GLY A 11 2.16 -30.01 -4.95
C GLY A 11 3.63 -30.02 -5.38
N VAL A 12 3.98 -31.00 -6.21
CA VAL A 12 5.28 -31.08 -6.89
C VAL A 12 5.33 -29.97 -7.96
N ILE A 13 5.91 -28.82 -7.60
CA ILE A 13 6.25 -27.79 -8.59
C ILE A 13 7.37 -28.37 -9.46
N SER A 14 7.06 -28.75 -10.70
CA SER A 14 8.07 -29.18 -11.68
C SER A 14 9.15 -28.10 -11.85
N LEU A 15 10.43 -28.48 -11.90
CA LEU A 15 11.57 -27.57 -12.12
C LEU A 15 11.36 -26.68 -13.36
N ARG A 16 10.77 -27.23 -14.44
CA ARG A 16 10.40 -26.45 -15.65
C ARG A 16 9.26 -25.46 -15.43
N GLY A 17 8.43 -25.68 -14.42
CA GLY A 17 7.36 -24.78 -14.01
C GLY A 17 7.90 -23.62 -13.16
N LEU A 18 8.85 -23.91 -12.27
CA LEU A 18 9.53 -22.91 -11.45
C LEU A 18 10.36 -21.95 -12.32
N GLU A 19 11.17 -22.47 -13.25
CA GLU A 19 11.95 -21.65 -14.20
C GLU A 19 11.06 -20.72 -15.03
N ARG A 20 9.91 -21.22 -15.50
CA ARG A 20 8.94 -20.41 -16.26
C ARG A 20 8.27 -19.33 -15.41
N ARG A 21 8.04 -19.58 -14.13
CA ARG A 21 7.47 -18.58 -13.20
C ARG A 21 8.49 -17.49 -12.88
N ILE A 22 9.73 -17.86 -12.57
CA ILE A 22 10.82 -16.92 -12.30
C ILE A 22 11.08 -16.05 -13.55
N MET A 23 11.13 -16.64 -14.75
CA MET A 23 11.34 -15.87 -15.97
C MET A 23 10.22 -14.86 -16.23
N ARG A 24 8.96 -15.21 -15.94
CA ARG A 24 7.83 -14.26 -16.06
C ARG A 24 7.94 -13.12 -15.04
N ALA A 25 8.31 -13.43 -13.80
CA ALA A 25 8.51 -12.43 -12.76
C ALA A 25 9.67 -11.47 -13.10
N ILE A 26 10.77 -11.99 -13.63
CA ILE A 26 11.90 -11.17 -14.11
C ILE A 26 11.45 -10.21 -15.22
N LEU A 27 10.79 -10.73 -16.26
CA LEU A 27 10.31 -9.90 -17.37
C LEU A 27 9.32 -8.83 -16.92
N TYR A 28 8.50 -9.13 -15.91
CA TYR A 28 7.55 -8.18 -15.36
C TYR A 28 8.24 -7.09 -14.54
N LEU A 29 9.13 -7.46 -13.61
CA LEU A 29 9.95 -6.49 -12.88
C LEU A 29 10.75 -5.59 -13.82
N GLU A 30 11.40 -6.17 -14.83
CA GLU A 30 12.12 -5.44 -15.86
C GLU A 30 11.21 -4.46 -16.61
N SER A 31 9.98 -4.87 -16.94
CA SER A 31 9.02 -3.98 -17.59
C SER A 31 8.56 -2.80 -16.72
N ILE A 32 8.51 -2.96 -15.39
CA ILE A 32 8.15 -1.88 -14.47
C ILE A 32 9.33 -0.92 -14.32
N LEU A 33 10.53 -1.46 -14.14
CA LEU A 33 11.75 -0.69 -13.88
C LEU A 33 12.25 0.07 -15.11
N LEU A 34 12.02 -0.45 -16.32
CA LEU A 34 12.39 0.20 -17.58
C LEU A 34 11.30 1.13 -18.13
N ARG A 35 10.13 1.25 -17.47
CA ARG A 35 9.12 2.23 -17.91
C ARG A 35 9.67 3.64 -17.74
N PRO A 36 9.60 4.49 -18.78
CA PRO A 36 9.85 5.91 -18.59
C PRO A 36 8.81 6.46 -17.62
N VAL A 37 9.28 7.00 -16.49
CA VAL A 37 8.41 7.66 -15.51
C VAL A 37 7.63 8.75 -16.24
N PRO A 38 6.27 8.76 -16.21
CA PRO A 38 5.49 9.85 -16.75
C PRO A 38 5.71 11.08 -15.85
N THR A 39 6.76 11.83 -16.17
CA THR A 39 7.20 12.99 -15.40
C THR A 39 6.40 14.21 -15.85
N GLY A 40 5.44 14.63 -15.03
CA GLY A 40 4.93 16.00 -15.03
C GLY A 40 5.96 17.04 -14.54
N LYS A 41 7.18 16.61 -14.15
CA LYS A 41 8.30 17.50 -13.83
C LYS A 41 9.62 16.72 -13.97
N ALA A 42 10.55 17.25 -14.76
CA ALA A 42 11.80 16.61 -15.12
C ALA A 42 12.66 16.27 -13.90
N MET A 43 12.85 14.97 -13.66
CA MET A 43 14.03 14.42 -13.00
C MET A 43 14.59 13.36 -13.95
N THR A 44 15.46 13.79 -14.86
CA THR A 44 16.20 12.88 -15.73
C THR A 44 17.19 12.09 -14.89
N VAL A 45 16.81 10.86 -14.53
CA VAL A 45 17.77 9.83 -14.11
C VAL A 45 18.04 8.98 -15.34
N ASN A 46 19.24 9.12 -15.90
CA ASN A 46 19.71 8.31 -17.02
C ASN A 46 20.20 6.99 -16.43
N ILE A 47 19.38 5.94 -16.53
CA ILE A 47 19.71 4.62 -15.96
C ILE A 47 20.48 3.83 -17.04
N PRO A 48 21.78 3.55 -16.88
CA PRO A 48 22.55 2.76 -17.83
C PRO A 48 22.09 1.29 -17.84
N HIS A 49 22.03 0.72 -19.04
CA HIS A 49 21.35 -0.52 -19.41
C HIS A 49 21.89 -1.86 -18.85
N THR A 50 22.69 -1.89 -17.79
CA THR A 50 23.30 -3.17 -17.36
C THR A 50 23.27 -3.53 -15.88
N ASP A 51 22.90 -2.66 -14.93
CA ASP A 51 22.87 -3.01 -13.49
C ASP A 51 21.70 -2.30 -12.77
N VAL A 52 20.44 -2.74 -12.99
CA VAL A 52 19.22 -1.93 -12.66
C VAL A 52 18.45 -2.42 -11.42
N PHE A 53 19.15 -2.82 -10.37
CA PHE A 53 18.47 -3.19 -9.11
C PHE A 53 19.00 -2.49 -7.84
N PRO A 54 20.29 -2.17 -7.71
CA PRO A 54 20.80 -1.46 -6.53
C PRO A 54 20.17 -0.07 -6.29
N GLU A 55 19.69 0.60 -7.35
CA GLU A 55 19.01 1.90 -7.23
C GLU A 55 17.65 1.83 -6.52
N LEU A 56 17.04 0.64 -6.43
CA LEU A 56 15.83 0.42 -5.64
C LEU A 56 16.15 0.45 -4.13
N GLY A 57 17.34 -0.02 -3.76
CA GLY A 57 17.82 -0.09 -2.37
C GLY A 57 17.94 1.27 -1.67
N ASP A 58 18.09 2.35 -2.43
CA ASP A 58 18.19 3.72 -1.90
C ASP A 58 16.84 4.45 -1.83
N ASP A 59 15.76 3.93 -2.44
CA ASP A 59 14.46 4.60 -2.49
C ASP A 59 13.31 3.63 -2.21
N SER A 60 12.91 3.56 -0.93
CA SER A 60 11.81 2.74 -0.47
C SER A 60 10.46 3.13 -1.07
N LEU A 61 10.28 4.37 -1.55
CA LEU A 61 9.04 4.79 -2.22
C LEU A 61 8.95 4.21 -3.63
N LYS A 62 10.07 4.13 -4.36
CA LYS A 62 10.11 3.42 -5.65
C LYS A 62 9.84 1.93 -5.47
N ALA A 63 10.44 1.32 -4.45
CA ALA A 63 10.19 -0.08 -4.14
C ALA A 63 8.72 -0.35 -3.78
N LEU A 64 8.07 0.54 -3.02
CA LEU A 64 6.62 0.46 -2.75
C LEU A 64 5.79 0.62 -4.03
N GLY A 65 6.17 1.50 -4.95
CA GLY A 65 5.52 1.64 -6.26
C GLY A 65 5.60 0.34 -7.08
N VAL A 66 6.77 -0.30 -7.11
CA VAL A 66 6.95 -1.62 -7.74
C VAL A 66 6.03 -2.66 -7.09
N ILE A 67 5.99 -2.72 -5.75
CA ILE A 67 5.12 -3.66 -5.03
C ILE A 67 3.64 -3.42 -5.36
N ALA A 68 3.19 -2.17 -5.42
CA ALA A 68 1.82 -1.84 -5.77
C ALA A 68 1.44 -2.35 -7.18
N GLU A 69 2.32 -2.20 -8.16
CA GLU A 69 2.12 -2.74 -9.52
C GLU A 69 2.16 -4.27 -9.57
N LEU A 70 2.96 -4.92 -8.71
CA LEU A 70 2.99 -6.38 -8.58
C LEU A 70 1.70 -6.93 -8.00
N VAL A 71 1.16 -6.28 -6.97
CA VAL A 71 -0.09 -6.69 -6.32
C VAL A 71 -1.26 -6.64 -7.31
N ALA A 72 -1.27 -5.68 -8.24
CA ALA A 72 -2.30 -5.56 -9.28
C ALA A 72 -2.34 -6.74 -10.27
N VAL A 73 -1.30 -7.58 -10.30
CA VAL A 73 -1.19 -8.77 -11.16
C VAL A 73 -0.93 -10.05 -10.35
N ASP A 74 -1.41 -10.07 -9.10
CA ASP A 74 -1.37 -11.22 -8.18
C ASP A 74 0.04 -11.68 -7.77
N TRP A 75 1.03 -10.79 -7.86
CA TRP A 75 2.37 -11.04 -7.34
C TRP A 75 2.59 -10.31 -6.03
N VAL A 76 3.16 -11.01 -5.05
CA VAL A 76 3.46 -10.45 -3.72
C VAL A 76 4.92 -10.66 -3.40
N VAL A 77 5.57 -9.60 -2.94
CA VAL A 77 6.93 -9.59 -2.40
C VAL A 77 6.97 -8.62 -1.23
N SER A 78 7.73 -8.93 -0.18
CA SER A 78 7.88 -8.01 0.93
C SER A 78 8.80 -6.85 0.52
N LEU A 79 8.58 -5.66 1.08
CA LEU A 79 9.49 -4.53 0.89
C LEU A 79 10.91 -4.89 1.31
N GLY A 80 11.06 -5.63 2.41
CA GLY A 80 12.36 -6.04 2.91
C GLY A 80 13.11 -6.99 1.96
N ASP A 81 12.43 -7.92 1.31
CA ASP A 81 13.06 -8.86 0.38
C ASP A 81 13.38 -8.18 -0.95
N LEU A 82 12.49 -7.30 -1.42
CA LEU A 82 12.72 -6.52 -2.62
C LEU A 82 13.92 -5.58 -2.43
N MET A 83 14.04 -4.90 -1.30
CA MET A 83 15.14 -3.96 -1.03
C MET A 83 16.49 -4.65 -0.79
N ARG A 84 16.51 -5.93 -0.41
CA ARG A 84 17.72 -6.72 -0.16
C ARG A 84 18.18 -7.53 -1.37
N ALA A 85 17.39 -7.58 -2.43
CA ALA A 85 17.82 -8.28 -3.62
C ALA A 85 18.94 -7.49 -4.31
N ASP A 86 19.98 -8.19 -4.77
CA ASP A 86 21.09 -7.63 -5.53
C ASP A 86 20.86 -7.76 -7.05
N SER A 87 19.75 -8.40 -7.45
CA SER A 87 19.39 -8.63 -8.85
C SER A 87 17.89 -8.88 -9.05
N LEU A 88 17.41 -8.69 -10.28
CA LEU A 88 16.05 -9.06 -10.70
C LEU A 88 15.75 -10.54 -10.45
N THR A 89 16.74 -11.42 -10.63
CA THR A 89 16.58 -12.84 -10.38
C THR A 89 16.32 -13.13 -8.91
N GLN A 90 17.06 -12.48 -8.01
CA GLN A 90 16.87 -12.65 -6.57
C GLN A 90 15.55 -12.05 -6.10
N ALA A 91 15.15 -10.89 -6.64
CA ALA A 91 13.84 -10.30 -6.40
C ALA A 91 12.72 -11.23 -6.87
N ALA A 92 12.82 -11.77 -8.08
CA ALA A 92 11.86 -12.71 -8.65
C ALA A 92 11.77 -14.04 -7.89
N GLN A 93 12.86 -14.49 -7.26
CA GLN A 93 12.86 -15.66 -6.39
C GLN A 93 12.14 -15.43 -5.05
N ALA A 94 12.18 -14.20 -4.54
CA ALA A 94 11.45 -13.80 -3.34
C ALA A 94 9.95 -13.54 -3.60
N MET A 95 9.56 -13.35 -4.87
CA MET A 95 8.17 -13.16 -5.27
C MET A 95 7.36 -14.45 -5.16
N THR A 96 6.14 -14.32 -4.68
CA THR A 96 5.14 -15.39 -4.66
C THR A 96 3.93 -15.01 -5.48
N CYS A 97 3.33 -15.98 -6.18
CA CYS A 97 2.01 -15.78 -6.74
C CYS A 97 1.03 -15.87 -5.59
N SER A 98 0.32 -14.80 -5.32
CA SER A 98 -0.77 -14.83 -4.38
C SER A 98 -1.94 -15.50 -5.08
N ASN A 99 -2.26 -16.73 -4.70
CA ASN A 99 -3.61 -17.26 -4.90
C ASN A 99 -4.54 -16.64 -3.84
N ALA A 100 -4.39 -15.34 -3.55
CA ALA A 100 -5.34 -14.65 -2.70
C ALA A 100 -6.69 -14.85 -3.38
N GLY A 101 -7.61 -15.51 -2.66
CA GLY A 101 -9.00 -15.56 -3.08
C GLY A 101 -9.42 -14.14 -3.46
N ALA A 102 -10.21 -14.03 -4.52
CA ALA A 102 -10.74 -12.76 -5.02
C ALA A 102 -11.04 -11.83 -3.84
N PHE A 103 -10.58 -10.57 -3.91
CA PHE A 103 -10.88 -9.56 -2.92
C PHE A 103 -12.34 -9.70 -2.50
N VAL A 104 -12.56 -10.11 -1.26
CA VAL A 104 -13.91 -10.29 -0.75
C VAL A 104 -14.47 -8.90 -0.57
N ASP A 105 -15.58 -8.61 -1.25
CA ASP A 105 -16.32 -7.38 -1.03
C ASP A 105 -16.78 -7.38 0.44
N VAL A 106 -16.18 -6.51 1.25
CA VAL A 106 -16.46 -6.39 2.68
C VAL A 106 -17.59 -5.37 2.82
N PRO A 107 -18.80 -5.76 3.29
CA PRO A 107 -19.91 -4.82 3.39
C PRO A 107 -19.61 -3.75 4.44
N SER A 108 -20.12 -2.53 4.22
CA SER A 108 -20.04 -1.45 5.20
C SER A 108 -20.52 -1.91 6.58
N PHE A 109 -19.86 -1.40 7.62
CA PHE A 109 -20.12 -1.69 9.02
C PHE A 109 -19.89 -3.16 9.43
N SER A 110 -19.26 -3.99 8.60
CA SER A 110 -18.97 -5.39 8.96
C SER A 110 -17.99 -5.52 10.12
N LEU A 111 -17.15 -4.51 10.32
CA LEU A 111 -16.13 -4.47 11.37
C LEU A 111 -16.58 -3.67 12.60
N THR A 112 -17.83 -3.24 12.63
CA THR A 112 -18.36 -2.43 13.74
C THR A 112 -18.65 -3.33 14.95
N PRO A 113 -18.18 -2.95 16.16
CA PRO A 113 -18.51 -3.68 17.38
C PRO A 113 -20.03 -3.75 17.60
N SER A 114 -20.53 -4.90 18.06
CA SER A 114 -21.97 -5.16 18.25
C SER A 114 -22.66 -4.20 19.25
N ASP A 115 -21.91 -3.54 20.12
CA ASP A 115 -22.37 -2.60 21.14
C ASP A 115 -22.29 -1.13 20.68
N PHE A 116 -21.78 -0.87 19.48
CA PHE A 116 -21.62 0.47 18.94
C PHE A 116 -22.86 0.90 18.15
N THR A 117 -23.54 1.95 18.61
CA THR A 117 -24.71 2.54 17.93
C THR A 117 -24.29 3.79 17.18
N LEU A 118 -24.57 3.84 15.87
CA LEU A 118 -24.24 4.95 14.99
C LEU A 118 -25.42 5.24 14.06
N ASP A 119 -25.59 6.51 13.68
CA ASP A 119 -26.49 6.91 12.60
C ASP A 119 -25.91 6.50 11.25
N VAL A 120 -26.36 5.37 10.71
CA VAL A 120 -25.88 4.81 9.44
C VAL A 120 -26.20 5.69 8.22
N ASP A 121 -27.14 6.63 8.34
CA ASP A 121 -27.46 7.56 7.24
C ASP A 121 -26.44 8.70 7.15
N GLN A 122 -25.70 8.96 8.24
CA GLN A 122 -24.70 10.03 8.31
C GLN A 122 -23.30 9.58 7.87
N TYR A 123 -22.97 8.29 8.03
CA TYR A 123 -21.61 7.78 7.82
C TYR A 123 -21.56 6.71 6.74
N GLU A 124 -20.45 6.67 6.02
CA GLU A 124 -20.20 5.66 4.98
C GLU A 124 -19.80 4.30 5.58
N ASP A 125 -18.99 4.31 6.65
CA ASP A 125 -18.48 3.13 7.33
C ASP A 125 -17.84 3.49 8.70
N VAL A 126 -17.48 2.48 9.51
CA VAL A 126 -16.79 2.63 10.80
C VAL A 126 -15.65 1.61 10.94
N TYR A 127 -14.49 2.10 11.36
CA TYR A 127 -13.31 1.29 11.63
C TYR A 127 -12.69 1.65 12.99
N LEU A 128 -11.96 0.70 13.56
CA LEU A 128 -11.09 0.99 14.70
C LEU A 128 -9.95 1.92 14.26
N ALA A 129 -9.64 2.89 15.12
CA ALA A 129 -8.46 3.72 14.92
C ALA A 129 -7.19 2.85 15.03
N THR A 130 -6.21 3.14 14.19
CA THR A 130 -4.87 2.55 14.29
C THR A 130 -4.17 3.04 15.55
N GLU A 131 -3.20 2.27 16.07
CA GLU A 131 -2.41 2.66 17.24
C GLU A 131 -1.75 4.04 17.09
N LEU A 132 -1.29 4.39 15.88
CA LEU A 132 -0.74 5.71 15.59
C LEU A 132 -1.81 6.80 15.70
N GLN A 133 -3.01 6.58 15.17
CA GLN A 133 -4.12 7.51 15.29
C GLN A 133 -4.54 7.68 16.76
N CYS A 134 -4.64 6.59 17.53
CA CYS A 134 -4.90 6.65 18.97
C CYS A 134 -3.84 7.49 19.70
N GLY A 135 -2.56 7.28 19.39
CA GLY A 135 -1.46 8.08 19.94
C GLY A 135 -1.55 9.58 19.61
N ILE A 136 -1.86 9.92 18.35
CA ILE A 136 -2.04 11.31 17.90
C ILE A 136 -3.23 11.97 18.63
N ILE A 137 -4.36 11.27 18.74
CA ILE A 137 -5.57 11.76 19.43
C ILE A 137 -5.28 12.00 20.92
N SER A 138 -4.62 11.03 21.57
CA SER A 138 -4.24 11.12 22.98
C SER A 138 -3.30 12.31 23.25
N ALA A 139 -2.29 12.50 22.39
CA ALA A 139 -1.37 13.63 22.49
C ALA A 139 -2.09 14.98 22.30
N HIS A 140 -3.03 15.05 21.35
CA HIS A 140 -3.85 16.25 21.12
C HIS A 140 -4.73 16.59 22.33
N ALA A 141 -5.35 15.59 22.95
CA ALA A 141 -6.19 15.76 24.14
C ALA A 141 -5.38 16.18 25.39
N THR A 142 -4.13 15.73 25.49
CA THR A 142 -3.28 15.94 26.69
C THR A 142 -2.58 17.29 26.68
N ILE A 143 -1.97 17.69 25.56
CA ILE A 143 -1.13 18.89 25.48
C ILE A 143 -1.96 20.14 25.17
N GLY A 144 -3.12 19.97 24.52
CA GLY A 144 -3.92 21.06 23.97
C GLY A 144 -3.27 21.67 22.72
N GLY A 145 -4.08 22.01 21.72
CA GLY A 145 -3.61 22.64 20.49
C GLY A 145 -3.14 21.67 19.39
N HIS A 146 -2.79 22.19 18.22
CA HIS A 146 -2.54 21.39 17.02
C HIS A 146 -1.12 20.78 16.98
N VAL A 147 -0.87 19.77 17.82
CA VAL A 147 0.43 19.08 17.95
C VAL A 147 0.90 18.45 16.62
N TYR A 148 -0.04 17.97 15.80
CA TYR A 148 0.25 17.32 14.51
C TYR A 148 -0.41 18.10 13.37
N THR A 149 0.20 19.23 13.00
CA THR A 149 -0.22 20.04 11.84
C THR A 149 0.83 19.98 10.75
N CYS A 150 0.40 19.77 9.52
CA CYS A 150 1.23 20.03 8.34
C CYS A 150 0.75 21.32 7.68
N THR A 151 1.60 22.34 7.67
CA THR A 151 1.28 23.64 7.06
C THR A 151 2.16 23.84 5.83
N PHE A 152 1.53 24.17 4.71
CA PHE A 152 2.21 24.53 3.48
C PHE A 152 2.13 26.04 3.26
N PHE A 153 3.27 26.66 2.95
CA PHE A 153 3.31 28.06 2.55
C PHE A 153 3.28 28.15 1.04
N VAL A 154 2.39 29.00 0.53
CA VAL A 154 2.20 29.20 -0.91
C VAL A 154 2.33 30.69 -1.23
N ASP A 155 2.96 31.01 -2.36
CA ASP A 155 3.12 32.39 -2.81
C ASP A 155 1.80 32.91 -3.41
N ALA A 156 1.13 33.80 -2.67
CA ALA A 156 -0.17 34.35 -3.03
C ALA A 156 -0.18 35.15 -4.34
N GLN A 157 0.97 35.58 -4.87
CA GLN A 157 1.02 36.46 -6.05
C GLN A 157 0.59 35.76 -7.34
N ASN A 158 0.67 34.43 -7.41
CA ASN A 158 0.37 33.65 -8.62
C ASN A 158 -0.69 32.55 -8.40
N ILE A 159 -1.53 32.70 -7.38
CA ILE A 159 -2.55 31.69 -7.04
C ILE A 159 -3.92 32.17 -7.45
N ASP A 160 -4.55 31.39 -8.32
CA ASP A 160 -5.99 31.45 -8.56
C ASP A 160 -6.69 30.69 -7.43
N TRP A 161 -7.20 31.44 -6.45
CA TRP A 161 -7.86 30.88 -5.26
C TRP A 161 -9.10 30.05 -5.59
N ASN A 162 -9.83 30.38 -6.66
CA ASN A 162 -10.99 29.60 -7.07
C ASN A 162 -10.57 28.23 -7.61
N LYS A 163 -9.52 28.20 -8.44
CA LYS A 163 -8.96 26.92 -8.91
C LYS A 163 -8.40 26.09 -7.77
N LEU A 164 -7.73 26.74 -6.81
CA LEU A 164 -7.20 26.04 -5.64
C LEU A 164 -8.32 25.42 -4.81
N GLN A 165 -9.40 26.16 -4.55
CA GLN A 165 -10.57 25.66 -3.83
C GLN A 165 -11.22 24.48 -4.55
N VAL A 166 -11.43 24.56 -5.86
CA VAL A 166 -11.99 23.46 -6.66
C VAL A 166 -11.09 22.24 -6.61
N ALA A 167 -9.77 22.42 -6.68
CA ALA A 167 -8.80 21.33 -6.58
C ALA A 167 -8.86 20.66 -5.20
N PHE A 168 -8.91 21.43 -4.10
CA PHE A 168 -9.07 20.87 -2.76
C PHE A 168 -10.39 20.11 -2.59
N GLN A 169 -11.50 20.67 -3.09
CA GLN A 169 -12.79 19.99 -3.00
C GLN A 169 -12.75 18.64 -3.72
N LYS A 170 -12.15 18.58 -4.91
CA LYS A 170 -11.96 17.32 -5.63
C LYS A 170 -11.16 16.30 -4.81
N VAL A 171 -10.07 16.72 -4.17
CA VAL A 171 -9.27 15.84 -3.29
C VAL A 171 -10.08 15.35 -2.10
N PHE A 172 -10.86 16.24 -1.47
CA PHE A 172 -11.75 15.89 -0.36
C PHE A 172 -12.82 14.92 -0.79
N ASP A 173 -13.40 15.05 -1.99
CA ASP A 173 -14.44 14.19 -2.55
C ASP A 173 -13.91 12.81 -2.93
N GLU A 174 -12.67 12.72 -3.43
CA GLU A 174 -12.05 11.46 -3.86
C GLU A 174 -11.44 10.65 -2.71
N ASN A 175 -11.11 11.27 -1.57
CA ASN A 175 -10.37 10.61 -0.49
C ASN A 175 -11.11 10.72 0.85
N SER A 176 -11.67 9.60 1.32
CA SER A 176 -12.47 9.52 2.55
C SER A 176 -11.73 9.94 3.82
N ILE A 177 -10.39 9.84 3.85
CA ILE A 177 -9.56 10.22 5.00
C ILE A 177 -9.74 11.70 5.40
N TYR A 178 -10.00 12.60 4.44
CA TYR A 178 -10.22 14.02 4.73
C TYR A 178 -11.62 14.33 5.26
N ARG A 179 -12.55 13.38 5.16
CA ARG A 179 -13.92 13.47 5.69
C ARG A 179 -14.13 12.56 6.90
N SER A 180 -13.07 11.90 7.36
CA SER A 180 -13.12 10.99 8.50
C SER A 180 -13.18 11.77 9.81
N VAL A 181 -13.98 11.27 10.74
CA VAL A 181 -14.10 11.81 12.11
C VAL A 181 -13.79 10.71 13.13
N PHE A 182 -13.24 11.11 14.27
CA PHE A 182 -12.97 10.20 15.37
C PHE A 182 -14.06 10.33 16.43
N ILE A 183 -14.73 9.21 16.71
CA ILE A 183 -15.80 9.13 17.69
C ILE A 183 -15.24 8.40 18.92
N PRO A 184 -15.29 9.00 20.12
CA PRO A 184 -14.92 8.30 21.34
C PRO A 184 -15.86 7.11 21.57
N SER A 185 -15.30 5.91 21.72
CA SER A 185 -16.06 4.75 22.19
C SER A 185 -16.00 4.68 23.72
N ALA A 186 -17.13 4.32 24.35
CA ALA A 186 -17.24 4.20 25.80
C ALA A 186 -16.31 3.09 26.38
N ALA A 187 -15.87 2.16 25.54
CA ALA A 187 -14.81 1.20 25.86
C ALA A 187 -13.44 1.88 25.72
N GLY A 188 -13.16 2.88 26.57
CA GLY A 188 -11.85 3.51 26.65
C GLY A 188 -10.80 2.49 27.05
N HIS A 189 -10.04 2.00 26.08
CA HIS A 189 -8.74 1.39 26.34
C HIS A 189 -7.70 2.46 26.02
N ALA A 190 -7.20 3.07 27.10
CA ALA A 190 -5.95 3.83 27.11
C ALA A 190 -4.75 2.89 26.93
#